data_AF-A0A2E7VL96-F1
#
_entry.id   AF-A0A2E7VL96-F1
#
_cell.length_a   1.000
_cell.length_b   1.000
_cell.length_c   1.000
_cell.angle_alpha   90.00
_cell.angle_beta   90.00
_cell.angle_gamma   90.00
#
_symmetry.space_group_name_H-M   'P 1'
#
loop_
_entity.id
_entity.type
_entity.pdbx_description
1 polymer ?
#
loop_
_entity_poly.entity_id
_entity_poly.type
_entity_poly.pdbx_seq_one_letter_code
_entity_poly.pdbx_strand_id
1 'polypeptide(L)' 'NSDHGPFVYDLGGGERGRAVVCYGSGSWEYHTYADTMERFNEESLGVSVTIYGTYMRFLAYSNY' A
#
# COMPACT_ATOMS: atom_id res chain seq x y z
N ASN A 1 -1.29 0.57 11.16
CA ASN A 1 0.00 1.25 11.45
C ASN A 1 1.01 0.85 10.40
N SER A 2 1.58 1.84 9.73
CA SER A 2 2.67 1.72 8.78
C SER A 2 3.27 3.12 8.60
N ASP A 3 4.39 3.24 7.88
CA ASP A 3 5.17 4.48 7.81
C ASP A 3 4.44 5.63 7.11
N HIS A 4 3.36 5.35 6.37
CA HIS A 4 2.48 6.38 5.82
C HIS A 4 1.65 7.11 6.89
N GLY A 5 1.60 6.60 8.13
CA GLY A 5 0.76 7.11 9.21
C GLY A 5 0.87 8.63 9.42
N PRO A 6 2.08 9.18 9.63
CA PRO A 6 2.26 10.61 9.79
C PRO A 6 1.80 11.43 8.57
N PHE A 7 2.00 10.90 7.36
CA PHE A 7 1.61 11.57 6.11
C PHE A 7 0.11 11.48 5.80
N VAL A 8 -0.64 10.64 6.53
CA VAL A 8 -2.08 10.50 6.38
C VAL A 8 -2.85 11.16 7.53
N TYR A 9 -2.38 11.00 8.76
CA TYR A 9 -3.11 11.36 9.97
C TYR A 9 -2.57 12.60 10.68
N ASP A 10 -1.28 12.94 10.49
CA ASP A 10 -0.60 14.03 11.20
C ASP A 10 -0.49 15.31 10.34
N LEU A 11 -1.52 15.61 9.53
CA LEU A 11 -1.56 16.79 8.66
C LEU A 11 -2.19 18.03 9.31
N GLY A 12 -2.66 17.92 10.56
CA GLY A 12 -3.34 19.00 11.28
C GLY A 12 -4.86 18.87 11.31
N GLY A 13 -5.52 19.86 11.92
CA GLY A 13 -6.95 19.82 12.23
C GLY A 13 -7.85 20.00 11.01
N GLY A 14 -8.06 18.95 10.23
CA GLY A 14 -9.06 18.91 9.17
C GLY A 14 -8.61 18.21 7.88
N GLU A 15 -7.32 17.96 7.72
CA GLU A 15 -6.78 17.31 6.53
C GLU A 15 -6.55 15.82 6.75
N ARG A 16 -6.93 15.02 5.77
CA ARG A 16 -6.60 13.59 5.70
C ARG A 16 -5.80 13.35 4.45
N GLY A 17 -4.59 12.81 4.63
CA GLY A 17 -3.79 12.36 3.52
C GLY A 17 -4.41 11.12 2.88
N ARG A 18 -3.82 10.67 1.78
CA ARG A 18 -4.24 9.46 1.08
C ARG A 18 -3.09 8.48 1.07
N ALA A 19 -3.37 7.24 1.45
CA ALA A 19 -2.45 6.13 1.29
C ALA A 19 -3.11 5.03 0.48
N VAL A 20 -2.28 4.38 -0.33
CA VAL A 20 -2.61 3.12 -0.97
C VAL A 20 -1.77 2.06 -0.29
N VAL A 21 -2.37 0.93 0.06
CA VAL A 21 -1.72 -0.11 0.86
C VAL A 21 -1.62 -1.39 0.02
N CYS A 22 -0.45 -2.03 0.09
CA CYS A 22 -0.14 -3.24 -0.67
C CYS A 22 -1.06 -4.42 -0.30
N TYR A 23 -1.17 -5.39 -1.22
CA TYR A 23 -1.83 -6.67 -0.95
C TYR A 23 -1.19 -7.37 0.25
N GLY A 24 -1.98 -8.16 0.96
CA GLY A 24 -1.56 -8.82 2.21
C GLY A 24 -1.63 -7.93 3.45
N SER A 25 -1.90 -6.64 3.32
CA SER A 25 -2.17 -5.80 4.50
C SER A 25 -3.43 -6.27 5.22
N GLY A 26 -3.30 -6.54 6.53
CA GLY A 26 -4.38 -7.06 7.35
C GLY A 26 -4.68 -8.55 7.14
N SER A 27 -3.75 -9.31 6.56
CA SER A 27 -3.87 -10.78 6.49
C SER A 27 -4.00 -11.39 7.89
N TRP A 28 -4.69 -12.53 7.97
CA TRP A 28 -4.85 -13.28 9.23
C TRP A 28 -3.53 -13.86 9.75
N GLU A 29 -2.62 -14.11 8.82
CA GLU A 29 -1.30 -14.68 9.07
C GLU A 29 -0.32 -13.64 9.62
N TYR A 30 -0.61 -12.35 9.48
CA TYR A 30 0.24 -11.26 9.94
C TYR A 30 0.57 -11.39 11.43
N HIS A 31 1.84 -11.18 11.78
CA HIS A 31 2.38 -11.36 13.14
C HIS A 31 2.21 -12.78 13.71
N THR A 32 2.06 -13.79 12.85
CA THR A 32 2.07 -15.19 13.27
C THR A 32 3.20 -15.95 12.56
N TYR A 33 3.50 -17.15 13.02
CA TYR A 33 4.44 -18.05 12.34
C TYR A 33 3.95 -18.50 10.95
N ALA A 34 2.68 -18.25 10.61
CA ALA A 34 2.08 -18.64 9.34
C ALA A 34 2.37 -17.65 8.20
N ASP A 35 2.99 -16.50 8.48
CA ASP A 35 3.45 -15.55 7.46
C ASP A 35 4.75 -16.05 6.81
N THR A 36 4.60 -16.99 5.87
CA THR A 36 5.71 -17.67 5.19
C THR A 36 5.62 -17.51 3.67
N MET A 37 6.70 -17.88 2.97
CA MET A 37 6.75 -17.84 1.50
C MET A 37 5.72 -18.74 0.82
N GLU A 38 5.16 -19.73 1.51
CA GLU A 38 4.07 -20.57 0.96
C GLU A 38 2.78 -19.77 0.76
N ARG A 39 2.63 -18.65 1.47
CA ARG A 39 1.49 -17.72 1.33
C ARG A 39 1.81 -16.55 0.40
N PHE A 40 3.04 -16.46 -0.09
CA PHE A 40 3.40 -15.46 -1.09
C PHE A 40 2.69 -15.75 -2.41
N ASN A 41 2.06 -14.73 -2.99
CA ASN A 41 1.39 -14.82 -4.27
C ASN A 41 2.04 -13.86 -5.27
N GLU A 42 2.76 -14.42 -6.23
CA GLU A 42 3.50 -13.66 -7.26
C GLU A 42 2.56 -12.84 -8.16
N GLU A 43 1.41 -13.40 -8.52
CA GLU A 43 0.42 -12.73 -9.35
C GLU A 43 -0.13 -11.47 -8.67
N SER A 44 -0.48 -11.57 -7.38
CA SER A 44 -0.95 -10.46 -6.56
C SER A 44 0.11 -9.36 -6.42
N LEU A 45 1.39 -9.75 -6.34
CA LEU A 45 2.50 -8.79 -6.40
C LEU A 45 2.53 -8.09 -7.76
N GLY A 46 2.43 -8.83 -8.87
CA GLY A 46 2.43 -8.26 -10.21
C GLY A 46 1.27 -7.30 -10.48
N VAL A 47 0.07 -7.63 -10.01
CA VAL A 47 -1.10 -6.75 -10.07
C VAL A 47 -0.87 -5.49 -9.24
N SER A 48 -0.33 -5.62 -8.03
CA SER A 48 -0.02 -4.47 -7.15
C SER A 48 1.01 -3.54 -7.79
N VAL A 49 2.10 -4.08 -8.35
CA VAL A 49 3.12 -3.29 -9.07
C VAL A 49 2.50 -2.56 -10.25
N THR A 50 1.64 -3.22 -11.02
CA THR A 50 0.97 -2.62 -12.17
C THR A 50 0.09 -1.44 -11.75
N ILE A 51 -0.78 -1.62 -10.75
CA ILE A 51 -1.70 -0.58 -10.29
C ILE A 51 -0.92 0.61 -9.70
N TYR A 52 -0.01 0.35 -8.75
CA TYR A 52 0.70 1.44 -8.06
C TYR A 52 1.69 2.12 -8.97
N GLY A 53 2.43 1.38 -9.80
CA GLY A 53 3.38 1.93 -10.76
C GLY A 53 2.70 2.80 -11.81
N THR A 54 1.56 2.35 -12.36
CA THR A 54 0.81 3.16 -13.34
C THR A 54 0.18 4.39 -12.69
N TYR A 55 -0.37 4.28 -11.48
CA TYR A 55 -0.92 5.42 -10.76
C TYR A 55 0.15 6.46 -10.41
N MET A 56 1.31 6.03 -9.90
CA MET A 56 2.44 6.93 -9.63
C MET A 56 2.96 7.60 -10.89
N ARG A 57 3.09 6.85 -12.00
CA ARG A 57 3.47 7.42 -13.30
C ARG A 57 2.47 8.48 -13.76
N PHE A 58 1.18 8.19 -13.62
CA PHE A 58 0.13 9.14 -13.96
C PHE A 58 0.25 10.44 -13.14
N LEU A 59 0.37 10.35 -11.80
CA LEU A 59 0.53 11.51 -10.93
C LEU A 59 1.80 12.31 -11.21
N ALA A 60 2.91 11.65 -11.55
CA ALA A 60 4.19 12.31 -11.76
C ALA A 60 4.31 13.01 -13.12
N TYR A 61 3.61 12.53 -14.15
CA TYR A 61 3.83 12.95 -15.53
C TYR A 61 2.56 13.43 -16.25
N SER A 62 1.42 13.52 -15.57
CA SER A 62 0.19 14.07 -16.13
C SER A 62 -0.15 15.41 -15.46
N ASN A 63 -0.56 16.39 -16.26
CA ASN A 63 -1.07 17.66 -15.74
C ASN A 63 -2.56 17.49 -15.43
N TYR A 64 -2.86 16.93 -14.26
CA TYR A 64 -4.24 16.78 -13.76
C TYR A 64 -4.68 17.98 -12.94
#